data_AF-A0A5N6U4Q6-F1
#
_entry.id   AF-A0A5N6U4Q6-F1
#
_cell.length_a   1.000
_cell.length_b   1.000
_cell.length_c   1.000
_cell.angle_alpha   90.00
_cell.angle_beta   90.00
_cell.angle_gamma   90.00
#
_symmetry.space_group_name_H-M   'P 1'
#
loop_
_entity.id
_entity.type
_entity.pdbx_description
1 polymer ?
#
loop_
_entity_poly.entity_id
_entity_poly.type
_entity_poly.pdbx_seq_one_letter_code
_entity_poly.pdbx_strand_id
1 'polypeptide(L)'
;MEHPRVGNTVADALHAYLRRVMEYFELFYYEYSQILRNERLAIERCRRLQEQLQKQQEQAEAVLTQRDNQISLLTQRVSSLVYCPNFMDDDNISRDMRRLGYLVAAWATTNFRKSEQLNRLTAESLRAKDMYCYGDEEPQTFHERLIVVRAVVSWYIYNYIFMWAFVGSGSRQADVDLASVALEIQRQCPSFVSVHWQTATSIGMQTLSRHILNDKCISVCHGVEHILSEYSPTESGSRIHTLSRIVAKCLELKHRMKRQESGYIFFRSPSGHMYTPDSMQNEARTQDLPQLVRSSLWPGLLKRMSDSTLVVQPEIVWTKGMTDYTHDPSVSMGPEASDESKLETGAGERSIVEHQVSSNNHGPVSTETSSDSSDITDDSWIDSRVQ
;
A
#
# COMPACT_ATOMS: atom_id res chain seq x y z
N MET A 1 -83.88 -24.65 -108.08
CA MET A 1 -84.53 -24.49 -106.76
C MET A 1 -84.21 -25.72 -105.96
N GLU A 2 -83.56 -25.59 -104.81
CA GLU A 2 -83.91 -26.29 -103.56
C GLU A 2 -82.87 -25.97 -102.47
N HIS A 3 -83.33 -25.09 -101.59
CA HIS A 3 -83.03 -24.89 -100.17
C HIS A 3 -81.61 -25.05 -99.61
N PRO A 4 -80.99 -23.96 -99.11
CA PRO A 4 -79.87 -24.05 -98.19
C PRO A 4 -80.40 -24.57 -96.84
N ARG A 5 -79.89 -25.71 -96.38
CA ARG A 5 -80.15 -26.23 -95.02
C ARG A 5 -79.50 -25.30 -93.99
N VAL A 6 -80.26 -24.29 -93.60
CA VAL A 6 -80.12 -23.56 -92.34
C VAL A 6 -80.54 -24.52 -91.24
N GLY A 7 -79.58 -25.10 -90.54
CA GLY A 7 -79.89 -26.05 -89.46
C GLY A 7 -78.64 -26.75 -88.93
N ASN A 8 -77.83 -26.01 -88.17
CA ASN A 8 -76.94 -26.50 -87.11
C ASN A 8 -76.14 -25.39 -86.40
N THR A 9 -76.42 -24.11 -86.70
CA THR A 9 -75.74 -22.94 -86.10
C THR A 9 -75.83 -22.86 -84.57
N VAL A 10 -76.89 -23.39 -83.97
CA VAL A 10 -77.07 -23.40 -82.49
C VAL A 10 -76.22 -24.49 -81.84
N ALA A 11 -76.13 -25.68 -82.45
CA ALA A 11 -75.31 -26.78 -81.92
C ALA A 11 -73.82 -26.48 -82.03
N ASP A 12 -73.39 -25.87 -83.14
CA ASP A 12 -72.01 -25.44 -83.34
C ASP A 12 -71.64 -24.27 -82.42
N ALA A 13 -72.56 -23.33 -82.17
CA ALA A 13 -72.37 -22.25 -81.20
C ALA A 13 -72.30 -22.78 -79.76
N LEU A 14 -73.11 -23.78 -79.41
CA LEU A 14 -73.08 -24.43 -78.10
C LEU A 14 -71.77 -25.22 -77.91
N HIS A 15 -71.29 -25.93 -78.94
CA HIS A 15 -70.01 -26.62 -78.91
C HIS A 15 -68.82 -25.66 -78.81
N ALA A 16 -68.85 -24.54 -79.54
CA ALA A 16 -67.83 -23.50 -79.44
C ALA A 16 -67.83 -22.84 -78.05
N TYR A 17 -69.01 -22.62 -77.46
CA TYR A 17 -69.15 -22.12 -76.09
C TYR A 17 -68.62 -23.12 -75.05
N LEU A 18 -69.02 -24.39 -75.14
CA LEU A 18 -68.52 -25.46 -74.26
C LEU A 18 -67.01 -25.65 -74.37
N ARG A 19 -66.44 -25.57 -75.58
CA ARG A 19 -64.99 -25.63 -75.78
C ARG A 19 -64.28 -24.46 -75.08
N ARG A 20 -64.76 -23.23 -75.23
CA ARG A 20 -64.20 -22.05 -74.53
C ARG A 20 -64.33 -22.16 -73.01
N VAL A 21 -65.44 -22.70 -72.52
CA VAL A 21 -65.65 -22.93 -71.09
C VAL A 21 -64.67 -23.98 -70.58
N MET A 22 -64.44 -25.08 -71.32
CA MET A 22 -63.43 -26.08 -70.94
C MET A 22 -62.00 -25.52 -71.00
N GLU A 23 -61.63 -24.77 -72.04
CA GLU A 23 -60.33 -24.10 -72.13
C GLU A 23 -60.13 -23.12 -70.97
N TYR A 24 -61.17 -22.38 -70.58
CA TYR A 24 -61.14 -21.49 -69.41
C TYR A 24 -60.97 -22.27 -68.11
N PHE A 25 -61.68 -23.38 -67.93
CA PHE A 25 -61.49 -24.25 -66.76
C PHE A 25 -60.08 -24.85 -66.73
N GLU A 26 -59.53 -25.29 -67.85
CA GLU A 26 -58.18 -25.82 -67.94
C GLU A 26 -57.12 -24.77 -67.57
N LEU A 27 -57.26 -23.54 -68.09
CA LEU A 27 -56.40 -22.41 -67.73
C LEU A 27 -56.53 -22.05 -66.24
N PHE A 28 -57.76 -22.00 -65.73
CA PHE A 28 -58.03 -21.74 -64.32
C PHE A 28 -57.41 -22.83 -63.41
N TYR A 29 -57.58 -24.11 -63.75
CA TYR A 29 -56.97 -25.22 -63.02
C TYR A 29 -55.44 -25.16 -63.09
N TYR A 30 -54.88 -24.80 -64.24
CA TYR A 30 -53.44 -24.61 -64.39
C TYR A 30 -52.93 -23.47 -63.50
N GLU A 31 -53.51 -22.28 -63.57
CA GLU A 31 -53.14 -21.13 -62.72
C GLU A 31 -53.29 -21.44 -61.24
N TYR A 32 -54.43 -22.03 -60.83
CA TYR A 32 -54.66 -22.46 -59.46
C TYR A 32 -53.61 -23.47 -58.98
N SER A 33 -53.24 -24.43 -59.83
CA SER A 33 -52.19 -25.41 -59.52
C SER A 33 -50.81 -24.76 -59.35
N GLN A 34 -50.50 -23.71 -60.14
CA GLN A 34 -49.26 -22.96 -60.01
C GLN A 34 -49.23 -22.12 -58.73
N ILE A 35 -50.35 -21.49 -58.35
CA ILE A 35 -50.48 -20.75 -57.10
C ILE A 35 -50.25 -21.68 -55.91
N LEU A 36 -50.94 -22.82 -55.84
CA LEU A 36 -50.76 -23.82 -54.79
C LEU A 36 -49.34 -24.41 -54.74
N ARG A 37 -48.67 -24.50 -55.89
CA ARG A 37 -47.27 -24.93 -55.96
C ARG A 37 -46.34 -23.87 -55.39
N ASN A 38 -46.54 -22.61 -55.76
CA ASN A 38 -45.74 -21.49 -55.28
C ASN A 38 -45.93 -21.25 -53.78
N GLU A 39 -47.16 -21.38 -53.28
CA GLU A 39 -47.46 -21.31 -51.85
C GLU A 39 -46.73 -22.40 -51.08
N ARG A 40 -46.79 -23.66 -51.53
CA ARG A 40 -46.04 -24.76 -50.91
C ARG A 40 -44.53 -24.52 -50.92
N LEU A 41 -43.98 -23.99 -52.01
CA LEU A 41 -42.57 -23.63 -52.07
C LEU A 41 -42.19 -22.49 -51.13
N ALA A 42 -43.06 -21.48 -50.99
CA ALA A 42 -42.85 -20.36 -50.07
C ALA A 42 -42.89 -20.84 -48.60
N ILE A 43 -43.86 -21.67 -48.23
CA ILE A 43 -43.97 -22.29 -46.90
C ILE A 43 -42.72 -23.09 -46.59
N GLU A 44 -42.27 -23.95 -47.52
CA GLU A 44 -41.07 -24.77 -47.32
C GLU A 44 -39.80 -23.91 -47.23
N ARG A 45 -39.69 -22.81 -47.99
CA ARG A 45 -38.58 -21.86 -47.86
C ARG A 45 -38.58 -21.16 -46.50
N CYS A 46 -39.73 -20.68 -46.05
CA CYS A 46 -39.88 -20.07 -44.72
C CYS A 46 -39.50 -21.05 -43.61
N ARG A 47 -39.96 -22.31 -43.71
CA ARG A 47 -39.62 -23.39 -42.77
C ARG A 47 -38.11 -23.59 -42.68
N ARG A 48 -37.41 -23.71 -43.82
CA ARG A 48 -35.95 -23.89 -43.86
C ARG A 48 -35.18 -22.70 -43.31
N LEU A 49 -35.62 -21.47 -43.61
CA LEU A 49 -34.99 -20.26 -43.07
C LEU A 49 -35.15 -20.20 -41.56
N GLN A 50 -36.32 -20.58 -41.03
CA GLN A 50 -36.57 -20.63 -39.59
C GLN A 50 -35.70 -21.69 -38.91
N GLU A 51 -35.56 -22.88 -39.51
CA GLU A 51 -34.63 -23.91 -39.03
C GLU A 51 -33.17 -23.44 -39.04
N GLN A 52 -32.74 -22.75 -40.09
CA GLN A 52 -31.39 -22.17 -40.17
C GLN A 52 -31.16 -21.11 -39.10
N LEU A 53 -32.13 -20.23 -38.88
CA LEU A 53 -32.05 -19.16 -37.89
C LEU A 53 -32.01 -19.74 -36.47
N GLN A 54 -32.85 -20.71 -36.16
CA GLN A 54 -32.83 -21.41 -34.88
C GLN A 54 -31.48 -22.10 -34.66
N LYS A 55 -30.95 -22.80 -35.67
CA LYS A 55 -29.63 -23.43 -35.57
C LYS A 55 -28.50 -22.42 -35.35
N GLN A 56 -28.57 -21.26 -36.00
CA GLN A 56 -27.60 -20.18 -35.78
C GLN A 56 -27.71 -19.59 -34.37
N GLN A 57 -28.93 -19.43 -33.85
CA GLN A 57 -29.16 -18.98 -32.47
C GLN A 57 -28.59 -19.97 -31.46
N GLU A 58 -28.91 -21.26 -31.59
CA GLU A 58 -28.38 -22.32 -30.71
C GLU A 58 -26.85 -22.37 -30.75
N GLN A 59 -26.24 -22.20 -31.93
CA GLN A 59 -24.79 -22.12 -32.05
C GLN A 59 -24.21 -20.87 -31.38
N ALA A 60 -24.85 -19.71 -31.55
CA ALA A 60 -24.41 -18.47 -30.92
C ALA A 60 -24.51 -18.55 -29.39
N GLU A 61 -25.61 -19.10 -28.86
CA GLU A 61 -25.81 -19.32 -27.42
C GLU A 61 -24.78 -20.30 -26.84
N ALA A 62 -24.47 -21.38 -27.56
CA ALA A 62 -23.43 -22.31 -27.15
C ALA A 62 -22.05 -21.64 -27.07
N VAL A 63 -21.71 -20.79 -28.06
CA VAL A 63 -20.45 -20.02 -28.06
C VAL A 63 -20.41 -19.01 -26.92
N LEU A 64 -21.51 -18.29 -26.66
CA LEU A 64 -21.60 -17.34 -25.55
C LEU A 64 -21.41 -18.05 -24.21
N THR A 65 -22.13 -19.14 -23.99
CA THR A 65 -22.02 -19.95 -22.77
C THR A 65 -20.59 -20.47 -22.57
N GLN A 66 -19.93 -20.92 -23.64
CA GLN A 66 -18.54 -21.35 -23.59
C GLN A 66 -17.61 -20.20 -23.17
N ARG A 67 -17.80 -19.00 -23.74
CA ARG A 67 -17.00 -17.82 -23.41
C ARG A 67 -17.23 -17.35 -21.97
N ASP A 68 -18.47 -17.32 -21.51
CA ASP A 68 -18.80 -16.94 -20.13
C ASP A 68 -18.15 -17.89 -19.13
N ASN A 69 -18.16 -19.20 -19.42
CA ASN A 69 -17.45 -20.20 -18.62
C ASN A 69 -15.93 -19.95 -18.59
N GLN A 70 -15.32 -19.60 -19.72
CA GLN A 70 -13.90 -19.26 -19.77
C GLN A 70 -13.57 -17.97 -19.00
N ILE A 71 -14.40 -16.93 -19.12
CA ILE A 71 -14.25 -15.68 -18.38
C ILE A 71 -14.35 -15.95 -16.88
N SER A 72 -15.33 -16.75 -16.45
CA SER A 72 -15.50 -17.14 -15.05
C SER A 72 -14.27 -17.88 -14.52
N LEU A 73 -13.77 -18.87 -15.26
CA LEU A 73 -12.56 -19.62 -14.89
C LEU A 73 -11.31 -18.72 -14.80
N LEU A 74 -11.12 -17.84 -15.77
CA LEU A 74 -10.00 -16.90 -15.78
C LEU A 74 -10.10 -15.89 -14.63
N THR A 75 -11.30 -15.38 -14.37
CA THR A 75 -11.57 -14.48 -13.24
C THR A 75 -11.26 -15.17 -11.92
N GLN A 76 -11.68 -16.42 -11.74
CA GLN A 76 -11.38 -17.22 -10.54
C GLN A 76 -9.87 -17.42 -10.39
N ARG A 77 -9.15 -17.74 -11.48
CA ARG A 77 -7.69 -17.88 -11.46
C ARG A 77 -7.00 -16.57 -11.08
N VAL A 78 -7.38 -15.45 -11.69
CA VAL A 78 -6.84 -14.13 -11.34
C VAL A 78 -7.10 -13.79 -9.87
N SER A 79 -8.31 -14.00 -9.38
CA SER A 79 -8.65 -13.77 -7.97
C SER A 79 -7.84 -14.66 -7.03
N SER A 80 -7.57 -15.91 -7.40
CA SER A 80 -6.72 -16.81 -6.60
C SER A 80 -5.24 -16.40 -6.57
N LEU A 81 -4.81 -15.62 -7.56
CA LEU A 81 -3.45 -15.07 -7.64
C LEU A 81 -3.31 -13.77 -6.86
N VAL A 82 -4.39 -13.13 -6.40
CA VAL A 82 -4.32 -11.94 -5.55
C VAL A 82 -4.30 -12.37 -4.10
N TYR A 83 -3.10 -12.60 -3.54
CA TYR A 83 -2.94 -12.93 -2.13
C TYR A 83 -2.52 -11.68 -1.32
N CYS A 84 -3.48 -11.03 -0.68
CA CYS A 84 -3.25 -9.95 0.29
C CYS A 84 -3.95 -10.28 1.62
N PRO A 85 -3.30 -11.01 2.53
CA PRO A 85 -3.90 -11.36 3.81
C PRO A 85 -4.04 -10.11 4.67
N ASN A 86 -5.23 -9.92 5.26
CA ASN A 86 -5.55 -8.79 6.14
C ASN A 86 -5.37 -7.43 5.46
N PHE A 87 -6.00 -7.25 4.29
CA PHE A 87 -6.05 -5.98 3.57
C PHE A 87 -6.34 -4.79 4.50
N MET A 88 -5.63 -3.69 4.28
CA MET A 88 -5.80 -2.43 4.99
C MET A 88 -5.78 -1.28 3.98
N ASP A 89 -6.82 -0.44 4.05
CA ASP A 89 -6.82 0.84 3.36
C ASP A 89 -6.13 1.95 4.17
N ASP A 90 -5.95 3.11 3.55
CA ASP A 90 -5.28 4.27 4.17
C ASP A 90 -6.02 4.75 5.42
N ASP A 91 -7.36 4.66 5.45
CA ASP A 91 -8.19 5.06 6.59
C ASP A 91 -8.00 4.13 7.80
N ASN A 92 -7.92 2.83 7.55
CA ASN A 92 -7.67 1.81 8.57
C ASN A 92 -6.29 2.03 9.18
N ILE A 93 -5.27 2.24 8.34
CA ILE A 93 -3.90 2.50 8.77
C ILE A 93 -3.81 3.81 9.55
N SER A 94 -4.41 4.89 9.05
CA SER A 94 -4.45 6.19 9.72
C SER A 94 -5.13 6.11 11.09
N ARG A 95 -6.27 5.41 11.17
CA ARG A 95 -6.98 5.17 12.44
C ARG A 95 -6.13 4.39 13.43
N ASP A 96 -5.47 3.32 13.00
CA ASP A 96 -4.62 2.51 13.88
C ASP A 96 -3.38 3.31 14.35
N MET A 97 -2.78 4.10 13.46
CA MET A 97 -1.70 5.02 13.81
C MET A 97 -2.11 6.05 14.85
N ARG A 98 -3.26 6.72 14.69
CA ARG A 98 -3.78 7.68 15.67
C ARG A 98 -4.07 7.01 17.00
N ARG A 99 -4.66 5.81 16.98
CA ARG A 99 -4.95 5.03 18.18
C ARG A 99 -3.67 4.68 18.94
N LEU A 100 -2.61 4.26 18.25
CA LEU A 100 -1.33 3.96 18.88
C LEU A 100 -0.68 5.21 19.48
N GLY A 101 -0.68 6.33 18.76
CA GLY A 101 -0.18 7.60 19.29
C GLY A 101 -0.94 8.05 20.54
N TYR A 102 -2.27 7.89 20.56
CA TYR A 102 -3.09 8.13 21.75
C TYR A 102 -2.74 7.19 22.91
N LEU A 103 -2.53 5.89 22.65
CA LEU A 103 -2.15 4.93 23.70
C LEU A 103 -0.80 5.29 24.34
N VAL A 104 0.17 5.77 23.55
CA VAL A 104 1.45 6.26 24.08
C VAL A 104 1.25 7.51 24.95
N ALA A 105 0.45 8.48 24.50
CA ALA A 105 0.14 9.68 25.28
C ALA A 105 -0.58 9.35 26.61
N ALA A 106 -1.55 8.42 26.55
CA ALA A 106 -2.27 7.94 27.73
C ALA A 106 -1.34 7.19 28.69
N TRP A 107 -0.43 6.37 28.17
CA TRP A 107 0.59 5.67 28.96
C TRP A 107 1.50 6.67 29.69
N ALA A 108 2.00 7.70 29.01
CA ALA A 108 2.82 8.74 29.61
C ALA A 108 2.05 9.49 30.72
N THR A 109 0.80 9.90 30.44
CA THR A 109 -0.03 10.62 31.40
C THR A 109 -0.35 9.79 32.65
N THR A 110 -0.62 8.49 32.47
CA THR A 110 -0.99 7.59 33.58
C THR A 110 0.20 7.31 34.49
N ASN A 111 1.38 7.10 33.90
CA ASN A 111 2.56 6.66 34.65
C ASN A 111 3.40 7.81 35.22
N PHE A 112 3.22 9.04 34.75
CA PHE A 112 4.01 10.21 35.19
C PHE A 112 3.13 11.32 35.78
N ARG A 113 1.96 10.94 36.32
CA ARG A 113 0.96 11.89 36.83
C ARG A 113 1.47 12.65 38.06
N LYS A 114 1.54 13.99 37.95
CA LYS A 114 1.74 14.99 39.03
C LYS A 114 2.66 14.52 40.17
N SER A 115 3.80 13.95 39.79
CA SER A 115 4.81 13.50 40.74
C SER A 115 5.88 14.58 40.86
N GLU A 116 6.27 14.92 42.09
CA GLU A 116 7.48 15.72 42.32
C GLU A 116 8.72 15.07 41.70
N GLN A 117 8.68 13.76 41.45
CA GLN A 117 9.74 13.04 40.74
C GLN A 117 9.87 13.50 39.29
N LEU A 118 8.77 13.85 38.61
CA LEU A 118 8.85 14.35 37.24
C LEU A 118 9.54 15.72 37.18
N ASN A 119 9.52 16.50 38.28
CA ASN A 119 10.26 17.76 38.37
C ASN A 119 11.78 17.57 38.35
N ARG A 120 12.28 16.33 38.47
CA ARG A 120 13.69 15.98 38.30
C ARG A 120 14.08 15.67 36.85
N LEU A 121 13.11 15.54 35.95
CA LEU A 121 13.38 15.33 34.53
C LEU A 121 13.90 16.64 33.92
N THR A 122 15.19 16.68 33.61
CA THR A 122 15.88 17.83 33.03
C THR A 122 16.49 17.50 31.67
N ALA A 123 16.85 18.52 30.87
CA ALA A 123 17.58 18.30 29.64
C ALA A 123 18.94 17.62 29.92
N GLU A 124 19.61 18.05 31.00
CA GLU A 124 20.86 17.44 31.48
C GLU A 124 20.69 15.98 31.89
N SER A 125 19.62 15.63 32.59
CA SER A 125 19.40 14.25 33.05
C SER A 125 19.14 13.29 31.89
N LEU A 126 18.56 13.78 30.78
CA LEU A 126 18.41 13.03 29.54
C LEU A 126 19.73 12.92 28.76
N ARG A 127 20.52 14.00 28.67
CA ARG A 127 21.86 13.97 28.05
C ARG A 127 22.79 13.00 28.76
N ALA A 128 22.74 12.94 30.09
CA ALA A 128 23.51 11.99 30.90
C ALA A 128 23.18 10.51 30.59
N LYS A 129 22.06 10.25 29.91
CA LYS A 129 21.64 8.91 29.46
C LYS A 129 21.67 8.77 27.94
N ASP A 130 22.50 9.57 27.26
CA ASP A 130 22.68 9.59 25.81
C ASP A 130 21.40 9.81 24.99
N MET A 131 20.42 10.50 25.58
CA MET A 131 19.16 10.80 24.92
C MET A 131 19.17 12.20 24.30
N TYR A 132 19.58 12.28 23.03
CA TYR A 132 19.68 13.53 22.26
C TYR A 132 18.39 13.89 21.48
N CYS A 133 17.24 13.30 21.84
CA CYS A 133 16.00 13.55 21.10
C CYS A 133 15.33 14.90 21.44
N TYR A 134 15.98 15.74 22.25
CA TYR A 134 15.47 16.98 22.81
C TYR A 134 16.48 18.12 22.63
N GLY A 135 15.99 19.35 22.44
CA GLY A 135 16.85 20.54 22.33
C GLY A 135 17.50 20.91 23.66
N ASP A 136 18.38 21.93 23.65
CA ASP A 136 19.17 22.32 24.83
C ASP A 136 18.37 23.02 25.93
N GLU A 137 17.14 23.44 25.65
CA GLU A 137 16.33 24.18 26.62
C GLU A 137 15.60 23.28 27.59
N GLU A 138 15.48 23.73 28.83
CA GLU A 138 14.89 22.99 29.93
C GLU A 138 13.35 22.99 29.91
N PRO A 139 12.65 21.86 30.13
CA PRO A 139 11.19 21.83 30.20
C PRO A 139 10.69 22.52 31.48
N GLN A 140 9.97 23.63 31.31
CA GLN A 140 9.56 24.52 32.40
C GLN A 140 8.28 24.03 33.07
N THR A 141 7.34 23.50 32.28
CA THR A 141 6.02 23.12 32.81
C THR A 141 5.88 21.61 32.98
N PHE A 142 4.97 21.19 33.85
CA PHE A 142 4.60 19.78 33.99
C PHE A 142 4.12 19.18 32.65
N HIS A 143 3.41 19.96 31.84
CA HIS A 143 2.95 19.53 30.53
C HIS A 143 4.11 19.28 29.58
N GLU A 144 5.09 20.19 29.52
CA GLU A 144 6.30 20.01 28.70
C GLU A 144 7.09 18.78 29.11
N ARG A 145 7.22 18.51 30.41
CA ARG A 145 7.89 17.29 30.91
C ARG A 145 7.15 16.02 30.47
N LEU A 146 5.81 16.01 30.47
CA LEU A 146 5.04 14.90 29.91
C LEU A 146 5.20 14.75 28.40
N ILE A 147 5.30 15.86 27.67
CA ILE A 147 5.60 15.85 26.23
C ILE A 147 6.97 15.19 25.98
N VAL A 148 7.97 15.52 26.80
CA VAL A 148 9.31 14.91 26.73
C VAL A 148 9.27 13.41 26.99
N VAL A 149 8.54 12.94 28.02
CA VAL A 149 8.30 11.51 28.26
C VAL A 149 7.74 10.82 27.02
N ARG A 150 6.70 11.42 26.41
CA ARG A 150 6.08 10.89 25.19
C ARG A 150 7.07 10.86 24.01
N ALA A 151 7.87 11.91 23.84
CA ALA A 151 8.88 11.98 22.79
C ALA A 151 9.93 10.87 22.91
N VAL A 152 10.40 10.57 24.13
CA VAL A 152 11.33 9.46 24.40
C VAL A 152 10.71 8.12 23.99
N VAL A 153 9.48 7.84 24.42
CA VAL A 153 8.80 6.57 24.06
C VAL A 153 8.62 6.46 22.54
N SER A 154 8.16 7.54 21.90
CA SER A 154 8.00 7.61 20.45
C SER A 154 9.34 7.39 19.71
N TRP A 155 10.44 7.95 20.23
CA TRP A 155 11.78 7.77 19.69
C TRP A 155 12.20 6.29 19.70
N TYR A 156 12.03 5.58 20.81
CA TYR A 156 12.36 4.16 20.88
C TYR A 156 11.51 3.33 19.93
N ILE A 157 10.19 3.54 19.92
CA ILE A 157 9.29 2.83 19.00
C ILE A 157 9.70 3.09 17.54
N TYR A 158 10.01 4.33 17.18
CA TYR A 158 10.43 4.66 15.83
C TYR A 158 11.73 3.93 15.44
N ASN A 159 12.79 4.07 16.24
CA ASN A 159 14.12 3.54 15.89
C ASN A 159 14.18 2.00 15.88
N TYR A 160 13.43 1.33 16.76
CA TYR A 160 13.48 -0.13 16.88
C TYR A 160 12.44 -0.84 16.03
N ILE A 161 11.34 -0.17 15.64
CA ILE A 161 10.22 -0.79 14.91
C ILE A 161 10.00 -0.12 13.56
N PHE A 162 9.67 1.17 13.56
CA PHE A 162 9.14 1.81 12.36
C PHE A 162 10.20 2.19 11.32
N MET A 163 11.42 2.51 11.76
CA MET A 163 12.56 2.87 10.91
C MET A 163 13.00 1.71 10.01
N TRP A 164 12.81 0.47 10.45
CA TRP A 164 13.25 -0.72 9.74
C TRP A 164 12.41 -0.96 8.48
N ALA A 165 13.07 -1.31 7.38
CA ALA A 165 12.41 -1.68 6.14
C ALA A 165 11.65 -3.00 6.33
N PHE A 166 12.27 -3.97 6.99
CA PHE A 166 11.72 -5.26 7.34
C PHE A 166 11.89 -5.55 8.84
N VAL A 167 10.75 -5.56 9.53
CA VAL A 167 10.70 -5.89 10.96
C VAL A 167 11.11 -7.34 11.16
N GLY A 168 12.04 -7.56 12.08
CA GLY A 168 12.63 -8.88 12.35
C GLY A 168 13.97 -9.11 11.66
N SER A 169 14.50 -8.13 10.91
CA SER A 169 15.88 -8.20 10.47
C SER A 169 16.82 -8.19 11.69
N GLY A 170 17.78 -9.13 11.70
CA GLY A 170 18.70 -9.35 12.82
C GLY A 170 19.77 -8.27 12.95
N SER A 171 20.03 -7.51 11.90
CA SER A 171 21.01 -6.42 11.92
C SER A 171 20.61 -5.29 10.97
N ARG A 172 21.15 -4.08 11.21
CA ARG A 172 20.89 -2.93 10.32
C ARG A 172 21.39 -3.18 8.89
N GLN A 173 22.51 -3.90 8.75
CA GLN A 173 23.04 -4.27 7.45
C GLN A 173 22.08 -5.20 6.70
N ALA A 174 21.59 -6.25 7.36
CA ALA A 174 20.63 -7.16 6.75
C ALA A 174 19.31 -6.46 6.37
N ASP A 175 18.88 -5.45 7.14
CA ASP A 175 17.71 -4.62 6.78
C ASP A 175 17.97 -3.80 5.50
N VAL A 176 19.15 -3.20 5.38
CA VAL A 176 19.58 -2.44 4.19
C VAL A 176 19.69 -3.35 2.96
N ASP A 177 20.27 -4.54 3.12
CA ASP A 177 20.40 -5.51 2.04
C ASP A 177 19.02 -5.97 1.54
N LEU A 178 18.11 -6.31 2.46
CA LEU A 178 16.72 -6.68 2.12
C LEU A 178 15.96 -5.51 1.48
N ALA A 179 16.15 -4.29 1.96
CA ALA A 179 15.55 -3.10 1.36
C ALA A 179 16.06 -2.88 -0.08
N SER A 180 17.34 -3.14 -0.33
CA SER A 180 17.96 -3.03 -1.65
C SER A 180 17.44 -4.09 -2.61
N VAL A 181 17.29 -5.33 -2.15
CA VAL A 181 16.63 -6.41 -2.91
C VAL A 181 15.18 -6.05 -3.23
N ALA A 182 14.43 -5.54 -2.24
CA ALA A 182 13.05 -5.11 -2.45
C ALA A 182 12.94 -4.01 -3.52
N LEU A 183 13.86 -3.03 -3.49
CA LEU A 183 13.91 -1.95 -4.47
C LEU A 183 14.22 -2.48 -5.87
N GLU A 184 15.18 -3.40 -6.01
CA GLU A 184 15.56 -3.96 -7.31
C GLU A 184 14.44 -4.82 -7.89
N ILE A 185 13.76 -5.63 -7.07
CA ILE A 185 12.58 -6.40 -7.49
C ILE A 185 11.46 -5.44 -7.94
N GLN A 186 11.21 -4.36 -7.19
CA GLN A 186 10.23 -3.34 -7.57
C GLN A 186 10.58 -2.68 -8.92
N ARG A 187 11.87 -2.50 -9.22
CA ARG A 187 12.35 -1.87 -10.45
C ARG A 187 12.29 -2.79 -11.67
N GLN A 188 12.63 -4.07 -11.48
CA GLN A 188 12.80 -5.03 -12.58
C GLN A 188 11.57 -5.90 -12.85
N CYS A 189 10.66 -6.01 -11.87
CA CYS A 189 9.51 -6.90 -11.96
C CYS A 189 8.18 -6.12 -11.98
N PRO A 190 7.12 -6.68 -12.57
CA PRO A 190 5.77 -6.13 -12.46
C PRO A 190 5.33 -5.97 -10.99
N SER A 191 4.44 -4.99 -10.72
CA SER A 191 3.94 -4.67 -9.37
C SER A 191 3.52 -5.93 -8.59
N PHE A 192 2.69 -6.79 -9.21
CA PHE A 192 2.18 -8.00 -8.54
C PHE A 192 3.29 -8.92 -8.04
N VAL A 193 4.41 -9.07 -8.75
CA VAL A 193 5.55 -9.89 -8.32
C VAL A 193 6.21 -9.27 -7.10
N SER A 194 6.45 -7.96 -7.14
CA SER A 194 7.06 -7.24 -6.02
C SER A 194 6.21 -7.30 -4.75
N VAL A 195 4.89 -7.16 -4.88
CA VAL A 195 3.93 -7.23 -3.77
C VAL A 195 3.88 -8.64 -3.18
N HIS A 196 3.84 -9.68 -4.01
CA HIS A 196 3.85 -11.06 -3.54
C HIS A 196 5.15 -11.41 -2.84
N TRP A 197 6.30 -11.01 -3.41
CA TRP A 197 7.59 -11.23 -2.79
C TRP A 197 7.67 -10.52 -1.44
N GLN A 198 7.26 -9.25 -1.36
CA GLN A 198 7.28 -8.49 -0.12
C GLN A 198 6.37 -9.11 0.94
N THR A 199 5.17 -9.54 0.55
CA THR A 199 4.20 -10.21 1.42
C THR A 199 4.74 -11.53 1.95
N ALA A 200 5.22 -12.41 1.06
CA ALA A 200 5.80 -13.70 1.43
C ALA A 200 7.02 -13.53 2.34
N THR A 201 7.91 -12.60 2.01
CA THR A 201 9.09 -12.27 2.82
C THR A 201 8.68 -11.75 4.19
N SER A 202 7.70 -10.84 4.27
CA SER A 202 7.20 -10.33 5.55
C SER A 202 6.54 -11.42 6.41
N ILE A 203 5.85 -12.39 5.81
CA ILE A 203 5.25 -13.53 6.54
C ILE A 203 6.34 -14.46 7.06
N GLY A 204 7.31 -14.81 6.20
CA GLY A 204 8.47 -15.62 6.57
C GLY A 204 9.25 -14.98 7.71
N MET A 205 9.58 -13.69 7.59
CA MET A 205 10.29 -12.95 8.63
C MET A 205 9.53 -12.86 9.95
N GLN A 206 8.22 -12.62 9.94
CA GLN A 206 7.44 -12.62 11.18
C GLN A 206 7.51 -13.98 11.90
N THR A 207 7.55 -15.08 11.14
CA THR A 207 7.56 -16.45 11.68
C THR A 207 8.95 -16.86 12.15
N LEU A 208 9.98 -16.60 11.36
CA LEU A 208 11.36 -17.00 11.65
C LEU A 208 12.02 -16.11 12.71
N SER A 209 11.70 -14.81 12.71
CA SER A 209 12.33 -13.84 13.60
C SER A 209 11.57 -13.60 14.90
N ARG A 210 10.66 -14.50 15.32
CA ARG A 210 9.84 -14.31 16.55
C ARG A 210 10.68 -13.96 17.79
N HIS A 211 11.80 -14.64 17.98
CA HIS A 211 12.73 -14.35 19.08
C HIS A 211 13.31 -12.94 18.95
N ILE A 212 13.84 -12.55 17.78
CA ILE A 212 14.37 -11.20 17.50
C ILE A 212 13.29 -10.13 17.73
N LEU A 213 12.04 -10.39 17.33
CA LEU A 213 10.93 -9.46 17.53
C LEU A 213 10.59 -9.29 19.01
N ASN A 214 10.62 -10.38 19.77
CA ASN A 214 10.44 -10.33 21.21
C ASN A 214 11.58 -9.56 21.88
N ASP A 215 12.84 -9.81 21.48
CA ASP A 215 14.01 -9.12 21.99
C ASP A 215 13.96 -7.62 21.68
N LYS A 216 13.49 -7.23 20.48
CA LYS A 216 13.24 -5.82 20.15
C LYS A 216 12.14 -5.21 21.02
N CYS A 217 11.06 -5.94 21.29
CA CYS A 217 9.99 -5.48 22.18
C CYS A 217 10.52 -5.24 23.60
N ILE A 218 11.28 -6.20 24.13
CA ILE A 218 11.95 -6.12 25.43
C ILE A 218 12.92 -4.93 25.43
N SER A 219 13.76 -4.80 24.41
CA SER A 219 14.75 -3.72 24.29
C SER A 219 14.10 -2.33 24.31
N VAL A 220 12.97 -2.15 23.62
CA VAL A 220 12.21 -0.88 23.67
C VAL A 220 11.72 -0.60 25.09
N CYS A 221 11.12 -1.59 25.75
CA CYS A 221 10.55 -1.40 27.08
C CYS A 221 11.65 -1.12 28.13
N HIS A 222 12.73 -1.89 28.10
CA HIS A 222 13.87 -1.71 29.01
C HIS A 222 14.62 -0.41 28.74
N GLY A 223 14.79 -0.01 27.48
CA GLY A 223 15.37 1.28 27.12
C GLY A 223 14.56 2.44 27.66
N VAL A 224 13.24 2.44 27.41
CA VAL A 224 12.32 3.46 27.96
C VAL A 224 12.38 3.50 29.48
N GLU A 225 12.37 2.34 30.14
CA GLU A 225 12.39 2.25 31.59
C GLU A 225 13.74 2.70 32.19
N HIS A 226 14.86 2.35 31.55
CA HIS A 226 16.18 2.82 31.97
C HIS A 226 16.27 4.36 31.97
N ILE A 227 15.67 4.99 30.97
CA ILE A 227 15.63 6.46 30.87
C ILE A 227 14.65 7.05 31.89
N LEU A 228 13.45 6.49 32.04
CA LEU A 228 12.35 7.21 32.67
C LEU A 228 11.92 6.70 34.06
N SER A 229 12.38 5.54 34.51
CA SER A 229 11.93 4.88 35.75
C SER A 229 11.99 5.80 36.98
N GLU A 230 13.05 6.57 37.14
CA GLU A 230 13.28 7.44 38.30
C GLU A 230 12.31 8.64 38.40
N TYR A 231 11.64 8.99 37.31
CA TYR A 231 10.68 10.10 37.24
C TYR A 231 9.23 9.64 37.43
N SER A 232 8.99 8.33 37.57
CA SER A 232 7.66 7.75 37.64
C SER A 232 7.33 7.22 39.03
N PRO A 233 6.18 7.62 39.61
CA PRO A 233 5.73 7.11 40.91
C PRO A 233 5.11 5.71 40.83
N THR A 234 4.86 5.17 39.63
CA THR A 234 4.20 3.87 39.46
C THR A 234 5.20 2.71 39.60
N GLU A 235 4.71 1.48 39.59
CA GLU A 235 5.58 0.31 39.61
C GLU A 235 6.15 0.00 38.21
N SER A 236 7.44 -0.32 38.14
CA SER A 236 8.15 -0.68 36.90
C SER A 236 7.49 -1.83 36.13
N GLY A 237 7.11 -2.92 36.83
CA GLY A 237 6.48 -4.08 36.19
C GLY A 237 5.19 -3.74 35.45
N SER A 238 4.33 -2.94 36.06
CA SER A 238 3.08 -2.47 35.44
C SER A 238 3.33 -1.54 34.24
N ARG A 239 4.32 -0.64 34.33
CA ARG A 239 4.74 0.22 33.21
C ARG A 239 5.23 -0.59 32.01
N ILE A 240 6.17 -1.50 32.25
CA ILE A 240 6.74 -2.36 31.22
C ILE A 240 5.65 -3.21 30.57
N HIS A 241 4.77 -3.82 31.37
CA HIS A 241 3.69 -4.66 30.85
C HIS A 241 2.71 -3.87 29.96
N THR A 242 2.33 -2.65 30.37
CA THR A 242 1.43 -1.83 29.57
C THR A 242 2.10 -1.29 28.29
N LEU A 243 3.38 -0.93 28.38
CA LEU A 243 4.18 -0.49 27.24
C LEU A 243 4.41 -1.62 26.22
N SER A 244 4.74 -2.82 26.69
CA SER A 244 4.98 -3.98 25.81
C SER A 244 3.75 -4.32 24.96
N ARG A 245 2.54 -4.16 25.51
CA ARG A 245 1.29 -4.30 24.76
C ARG A 245 1.12 -3.24 23.67
N ILE A 246 1.58 -2.01 23.89
CA ILE A 246 1.57 -0.94 22.87
C ILE A 246 2.60 -1.26 21.78
N VAL A 247 3.80 -1.65 22.18
CA VAL A 247 4.90 -2.03 21.27
C VAL A 247 4.52 -3.22 20.39
N ALA A 248 3.89 -4.25 20.96
CA ALA A 248 3.38 -5.41 20.22
C ALA A 248 2.37 -5.00 19.14
N LYS A 249 1.46 -4.06 19.43
CA LYS A 249 0.52 -3.53 18.43
C LYS A 249 1.22 -2.70 17.34
N CYS A 250 2.30 -2.00 17.68
CA CYS A 250 3.11 -1.29 16.68
C CYS A 250 3.79 -2.27 15.71
N LEU A 251 4.35 -3.38 16.25
CA LEU A 251 4.91 -4.47 15.44
C LEU A 251 3.86 -5.10 14.53
N GLU A 252 2.68 -5.41 15.07
CA GLU A 252 1.57 -5.98 14.32
C GLU A 252 1.13 -5.07 13.17
N LEU A 253 0.92 -3.78 13.45
CA LEU A 253 0.57 -2.79 12.43
C LEU A 253 1.64 -2.73 11.34
N LYS A 254 2.91 -2.64 11.71
CA LYS A 254 4.02 -2.57 10.74
C LYS A 254 4.11 -3.83 9.87
N HIS A 255 3.88 -5.01 10.43
CA HIS A 255 3.81 -6.26 9.65
C HIS A 255 2.63 -6.29 8.69
N ARG A 256 1.42 -5.89 9.14
CA ARG A 256 0.25 -5.83 8.26
C ARG A 256 0.44 -4.85 7.11
N MET A 257 1.04 -3.69 7.38
CA MET A 257 1.34 -2.68 6.37
C MET A 257 2.34 -3.18 5.33
N LYS A 258 3.31 -4.03 5.71
CA LYS A 258 4.30 -4.61 4.78
C LYS A 258 3.71 -5.64 3.81
N ARG A 259 2.46 -6.04 4.01
CA ARG A 259 1.72 -7.00 3.15
C ARG A 259 0.73 -6.31 2.21
N GLN A 260 0.65 -4.98 2.29
CA GLN A 260 -0.20 -4.20 1.41
C GLN A 260 0.55 -3.92 0.11
N GLU A 261 -0.21 -3.76 -0.98
CA GLU A 261 0.36 -3.36 -2.27
C GLU A 261 0.99 -1.97 -2.22
N SER A 262 0.44 -1.09 -1.40
CA SER A 262 0.95 0.26 -1.23
C SER A 262 2.23 0.30 -0.38
N GLY A 263 3.24 1.01 -0.86
CA GLY A 263 4.50 1.18 -0.15
C GLY A 263 4.39 2.27 0.92
N TYR A 264 4.33 1.88 2.20
CA TYR A 264 4.26 2.84 3.31
C TYR A 264 5.63 3.13 3.95
N ILE A 265 5.89 4.41 4.24
CA ILE A 265 7.14 4.91 4.83
C ILE A 265 6.84 5.70 6.09
N PHE A 266 7.48 5.33 7.19
CA PHE A 266 7.41 6.10 8.43
C PHE A 266 8.50 7.16 8.43
N PHE A 267 8.15 8.37 8.85
CA PHE A 267 9.10 9.46 8.97
C PHE A 267 8.99 10.15 10.33
N ARG A 268 10.09 10.79 10.69
CA ARG A 268 10.22 11.57 11.91
C ARG A 268 11.16 12.73 11.62
N SER A 269 10.74 13.93 11.96
CA SER A 269 11.55 15.12 11.79
C SER A 269 12.57 15.23 12.93
N PRO A 270 13.84 15.59 12.63
CA PRO A 270 14.81 15.88 13.67
C PRO A 270 14.46 17.18 14.41
N SER A 271 15.02 17.35 15.61
CA SER A 271 14.96 18.64 16.31
C SER A 271 15.61 19.74 15.46
N GLY A 272 15.03 20.94 15.48
CA GLY A 272 15.46 22.08 14.67
C GLY A 272 14.90 22.10 13.25
N HIS A 273 14.15 21.09 12.81
CA HIS A 273 13.54 21.09 11.47
C HIS A 273 12.37 22.09 11.39
N MET A 274 12.14 22.68 10.22
CA MET A 274 11.02 23.62 10.02
C MET A 274 9.67 22.88 10.13
N TYR A 275 8.74 23.45 10.91
CA TYR A 275 7.38 22.94 10.97
C TYR A 275 6.67 23.12 9.63
N THR A 276 6.11 22.02 9.11
CA THR A 276 5.37 22.02 7.84
C THR A 276 3.93 21.55 8.10
N PRO A 277 2.92 22.43 8.01
CA PRO A 277 1.53 22.07 8.37
C PRO A 277 0.92 20.99 7.46
N ASP A 278 1.45 20.81 6.24
CA ASP A 278 0.96 19.80 5.30
C ASP A 278 1.34 18.36 5.71
N SER A 279 2.41 18.19 6.49
CA SER A 279 2.93 16.88 6.90
C SER A 279 3.03 16.68 8.41
N MET A 280 2.75 17.74 9.18
CA MET A 280 2.91 17.76 10.63
C MET A 280 1.68 18.35 11.33
N GLN A 281 1.38 17.81 12.51
CA GLN A 281 0.37 18.30 13.42
C GLN A 281 1.05 18.80 14.70
N ASN A 282 1.00 20.11 14.93
CA ASN A 282 1.51 20.73 16.16
C ASN A 282 0.55 20.46 17.34
N GLU A 283 1.05 19.85 18.41
CA GLU A 283 0.28 19.59 19.63
C GLU A 283 0.05 20.85 20.48
N ALA A 284 0.99 21.81 20.47
CA ALA A 284 0.89 23.06 21.23
C ALA A 284 -0.14 24.05 20.65
N ARG A 285 -0.60 23.83 19.40
CA ARG A 285 -1.55 24.69 18.66
C ARG A 285 -1.18 26.17 18.64
N THR A 286 0.10 26.50 18.77
CA THR A 286 0.61 27.85 18.59
C THR A 286 0.45 28.26 17.12
N GLN A 287 -0.13 29.42 16.86
CA GLN A 287 -0.46 29.89 15.51
C GLN A 287 0.68 30.66 14.83
N ASP A 288 1.73 31.01 15.57
CA ASP A 288 2.79 31.90 15.07
C ASP A 288 3.78 31.13 14.21
N LEU A 289 3.77 31.35 12.90
CA LEU A 289 4.80 30.86 11.97
C LEU A 289 5.86 31.97 11.77
N PRO A 290 7.16 31.64 11.61
CA PRO A 290 7.76 30.30 11.48
C PRO A 290 8.02 29.60 12.83
N GLN A 291 7.91 28.27 12.83
CA GLN A 291 8.19 27.41 13.99
C GLN A 291 9.21 26.33 13.65
N LEU A 292 10.01 25.95 14.65
CA LEU A 292 10.92 24.82 14.57
C LEU A 292 10.39 23.66 15.40
N VAL A 293 10.53 22.45 14.87
CA VAL A 293 10.25 21.19 15.56
C VAL A 293 11.24 21.03 16.70
N ARG A 294 10.74 20.91 17.92
CA ARG A 294 11.56 20.54 19.08
C ARG A 294 11.70 19.04 19.20
N SER A 295 10.57 18.35 19.05
CA SER A 295 10.50 16.90 19.21
C SER A 295 9.32 16.33 18.46
N SER A 296 9.52 15.14 17.89
CA SER A 296 8.46 14.28 17.39
C SER A 296 7.84 13.50 18.53
N LEU A 297 6.51 13.60 18.66
CA LEU A 297 5.70 12.95 19.70
C LEU A 297 5.02 11.68 19.19
N TRP A 298 4.92 11.55 17.87
CA TRP A 298 4.49 10.35 17.16
C TRP A 298 4.92 10.46 15.69
N PRO A 299 5.52 9.41 15.09
CA PRO A 299 5.97 9.48 13.70
C PRO A 299 4.82 9.65 12.72
N GLY A 300 5.13 10.32 11.61
CA GLY A 300 4.23 10.45 10.48
C GLY A 300 4.30 9.23 9.55
N LEU A 301 3.32 9.14 8.65
CA LEU A 301 3.23 8.10 7.65
C LEU A 301 2.98 8.66 6.26
N LEU A 302 3.84 8.26 5.32
CA LEU A 302 3.69 8.52 3.90
C LEU A 302 3.30 7.24 3.16
N LYS A 303 2.53 7.41 2.10
CA LYS A 303 2.29 6.41 1.06
C LYS A 303 3.12 6.79 -0.17
N ARG A 304 3.91 5.85 -0.65
CA ARG A 304 4.70 5.99 -1.89
C ARG A 304 3.78 5.82 -3.08
N MET A 305 3.75 6.84 -3.93
CA MET A 305 3.13 6.81 -5.25
C MET A 305 4.23 6.65 -6.31
N SER A 306 3.86 6.59 -7.59
CA SER A 306 4.84 6.39 -8.68
C SER A 306 5.80 7.58 -8.84
N ASP A 307 5.34 8.79 -8.56
CA ASP A 307 6.05 10.06 -8.78
C ASP A 307 6.12 10.97 -7.55
N SER A 308 5.44 10.59 -6.47
CA SER A 308 5.18 11.47 -5.32
C SER A 308 4.95 10.67 -4.04
N THR A 309 4.76 11.38 -2.93
CA THR A 309 4.36 10.80 -1.65
C THR A 309 3.12 11.48 -1.12
N LEU A 310 2.17 10.70 -0.64
CA LEU A 310 0.96 11.20 0.01
C LEU A 310 1.06 11.04 1.53
N VAL A 311 0.74 12.09 2.28
CA VAL A 311 0.65 12.01 3.75
C VAL A 311 -0.62 11.27 4.14
N VAL A 312 -0.47 10.07 4.71
CA VAL A 312 -1.60 9.26 5.23
C VAL A 312 -1.90 9.63 6.69
N GLN A 313 -0.84 9.92 7.45
CA GLN A 313 -0.94 10.37 8.82
C GLN A 313 0.14 11.43 9.06
N PRO A 314 -0.22 12.66 9.44
CA PRO A 314 0.77 13.67 9.78
C PRO A 314 1.56 13.25 11.02
N GLU A 315 2.84 13.62 11.04
CA GLU A 315 3.68 13.52 12.21
C GLU A 315 3.14 14.40 13.34
N ILE A 316 3.07 13.89 14.57
CA ILE A 316 2.69 14.73 15.71
C ILE A 316 3.97 15.31 16.29
N VAL A 317 4.06 16.63 16.35
CA VAL A 317 5.25 17.35 16.77
C VAL A 317 4.94 18.35 17.87
N TRP A 318 5.94 18.61 18.70
CA TRP A 318 6.00 19.79 19.55
C TRP A 318 6.93 20.82 18.91
N THR A 319 6.46 22.04 18.77
CA THR A 319 7.18 23.12 18.10
C THR A 319 7.42 24.31 19.05
N LYS A 320 8.31 25.21 18.62
CA LYS A 320 8.50 26.53 19.24
C LYS A 320 8.69 27.60 18.17
N GLY A 321 8.34 28.85 18.50
CA GLY A 321 8.57 30.01 17.65
C GLY A 321 10.07 30.23 17.40
N MET A 322 10.40 30.71 16.20
CA MET A 322 11.79 30.92 15.80
C MET A 322 12.46 32.09 16.56
N THR A 323 11.67 33.03 17.09
CA THR A 323 12.15 34.17 17.90
C THR A 323 12.79 33.76 19.22
N ASP A 324 12.54 32.53 19.68
CA ASP A 324 13.09 32.03 20.92
C ASP A 324 14.48 31.39 20.75
N TYR A 325 14.98 31.24 19.53
CA TYR A 325 16.34 30.75 19.24
C TYR A 325 17.39 31.87 19.17
N THR A 326 16.96 33.14 19.15
CA THR A 326 17.85 34.30 18.95
C THR A 326 18.40 34.95 20.23
N HIS A 327 18.19 34.35 21.41
CA HIS A 327 18.80 34.85 22.65
C HIS A 327 20.10 34.11 22.99
N ASP A 328 21.10 34.28 22.12
CA ASP A 328 22.51 34.19 22.53
C ASP A 328 23.10 35.62 22.52
N PRO A 329 23.24 36.29 23.67
CA PRO A 329 23.80 37.64 23.73
C PRO A 329 25.34 37.65 23.65
N SER A 330 25.98 36.57 23.20
CA SER A 330 27.45 36.43 23.20
C SER A 330 28.11 36.59 21.83
N VAL A 331 27.61 37.49 20.98
CA VAL A 331 28.45 38.05 19.89
C VAL A 331 28.33 39.58 19.90
N SER A 332 29.03 40.18 20.85
CA SER A 332 29.45 41.59 20.78
C SER A 332 30.40 41.76 19.59
N MET A 333 29.85 42.03 18.41
CA MET A 333 30.63 42.62 17.31
C MET A 333 30.96 44.06 17.71
N GLY A 334 32.20 44.27 18.13
CA GLY A 334 32.79 45.60 18.24
C GLY A 334 32.85 46.27 16.85
N PRO A 335 32.91 47.61 16.81
CA PRO A 335 32.93 48.34 15.55
C PRO A 335 34.35 48.30 14.98
N GLU A 336 34.55 47.61 13.87
CA GLU A 336 35.75 47.81 13.06
C GLU A 336 35.41 48.53 11.76
N ALA A 337 36.24 49.53 11.54
CA ALA A 337 36.13 50.57 10.55
C ALA A 337 36.42 50.04 9.14
N SER A 338 35.78 50.72 8.19
CA SER A 338 36.22 50.98 6.82
C SER A 338 37.68 50.64 6.49
N ASP A 339 37.88 49.86 5.43
CA ASP A 339 38.86 50.24 4.42
C ASP A 339 38.46 49.79 3.00
N GLU A 340 38.53 50.74 2.08
CA GLU A 340 38.24 50.62 0.65
C GLU A 340 39.51 50.21 -0.12
N SER A 341 39.40 49.21 -1.00
CA SER A 341 40.11 49.15 -2.30
C SER A 341 39.56 47.94 -3.09
N LYS A 342 38.89 48.12 -4.24
CA LYS A 342 39.43 48.27 -5.61
C LYS A 342 40.54 47.24 -5.92
N LEU A 343 40.59 46.53 -7.05
CA LEU A 343 39.78 46.28 -8.25
C LEU A 343 40.59 45.20 -9.04
N GLU A 344 40.05 44.69 -10.16
CA GLU A 344 40.73 43.90 -11.22
C GLU A 344 40.75 42.37 -11.04
N THR A 345 39.82 41.64 -11.68
CA THR A 345 39.82 41.12 -13.09
C THR A 345 40.80 39.97 -13.34
N GLY A 346 40.28 38.83 -13.77
CA GLY A 346 41.06 37.74 -14.34
C GLY A 346 40.20 36.52 -14.66
N ALA A 347 39.79 36.39 -15.92
CA ALA A 347 39.10 35.24 -16.48
C ALA A 347 40.08 34.10 -16.82
N GLY A 348 39.56 32.88 -16.93
CA GLY A 348 40.23 31.69 -17.47
C GLY A 348 40.38 30.60 -16.40
N GLU A 349 40.21 29.31 -16.65
CA GLU A 349 39.93 28.56 -17.86
C GLU A 349 39.53 27.13 -17.42
N ARG A 350 38.82 26.42 -18.30
CA ARG A 350 38.39 25.02 -18.11
C ARG A 350 39.56 24.05 -18.29
N SER A 351 39.58 22.96 -17.50
CA SER A 351 40.06 21.62 -17.90
C SER A 351 39.52 20.63 -16.85
N ILE A 352 38.50 19.81 -17.12
CA ILE A 352 38.52 18.52 -17.84
C ILE A 352 39.82 17.74 -17.59
N VAL A 353 39.74 16.74 -16.70
CA VAL A 353 40.52 15.51 -16.79
C VAL A 353 39.57 14.34 -16.50
N GLU A 354 39.28 13.60 -17.56
CA GLU A 354 38.77 12.24 -17.53
C GLU A 354 39.84 11.33 -16.91
N HIS A 355 39.45 10.44 -16.00
CA HIS A 355 40.17 9.17 -15.85
C HIS A 355 39.20 7.99 -15.90
N GLN A 356 39.36 7.25 -16.98
CA GLN A 356 38.80 5.95 -17.25
C GLN A 356 39.36 4.88 -16.31
N VAL A 357 38.46 3.98 -15.92
CA VAL A 357 38.55 2.51 -16.05
C VAL A 357 39.90 1.85 -15.71
N SER A 358 39.88 1.02 -14.66
CA SER A 358 40.52 -0.29 -14.72
C SER A 358 39.71 -1.31 -13.93
N SER A 359 39.00 -2.13 -14.70
CA SER A 359 38.58 -3.47 -14.30
C SER A 359 39.81 -4.34 -14.08
N ASN A 360 39.79 -5.20 -13.06
CA ASN A 360 40.29 -6.56 -13.25
C ASN A 360 39.64 -7.54 -12.27
N ASN A 361 38.93 -8.47 -12.89
CA ASN A 361 38.52 -9.78 -12.38
C ASN A 361 39.67 -10.47 -11.64
N HIS A 362 39.37 -11.21 -10.57
CA HIS A 362 39.87 -12.58 -10.36
C HIS A 362 38.75 -13.38 -9.66
N GLY A 363 38.33 -14.45 -10.33
CA GLY A 363 37.34 -15.41 -9.85
C GLY A 363 37.94 -16.48 -8.92
N PRO A 364 37.25 -17.61 -8.71
CA PRO A 364 36.82 -18.03 -7.38
C PRO A 364 37.64 -19.18 -6.79
N VAL A 365 37.58 -19.33 -5.47
CA VAL A 365 37.99 -20.56 -4.77
C VAL A 365 36.81 -21.07 -3.96
N SER A 366 36.30 -22.22 -4.41
CA SER A 366 35.38 -23.08 -3.67
C SER A 366 36.17 -23.90 -2.66
N THR A 367 35.70 -23.98 -1.42
CA THR A 367 36.01 -25.10 -0.52
C THR A 367 34.73 -25.53 0.16
N GLU A 368 34.27 -26.71 -0.25
CA GLU A 368 33.34 -27.57 0.47
C GLU A 368 34.00 -28.04 1.78
N THR A 369 33.29 -27.94 2.89
CA THR A 369 33.48 -28.86 4.03
C THR A 369 32.13 -29.21 4.61
N SER A 370 31.74 -30.45 4.34
CA SER A 370 30.79 -31.27 5.07
C SER A 370 31.23 -31.42 6.54
N SER A 371 30.27 -31.40 7.46
CA SER A 371 30.38 -32.02 8.79
C SER A 371 28.98 -32.31 9.32
N ASP A 372 28.69 -33.61 9.41
CA ASP A 372 27.55 -34.27 10.03
C ASP A 372 27.53 -34.16 11.56
N SER A 373 26.38 -34.58 12.13
CA SER A 373 26.19 -35.11 13.50
C SER A 373 26.00 -34.05 14.60
N SER A 374 25.01 -34.09 15.49
CA SER A 374 24.09 -35.15 15.93
C SER A 374 22.91 -34.54 16.70
N ASP A 375 21.82 -35.32 16.72
CA ASP A 375 20.67 -35.29 17.61
C ASP A 375 20.98 -34.96 19.09
N ILE A 376 20.00 -34.36 19.79
CA ILE A 376 19.47 -34.83 21.10
C ILE A 376 18.23 -33.97 21.49
N THR A 377 17.09 -34.68 21.56
CA THR A 377 15.91 -34.59 22.46
C THR A 377 15.25 -33.23 22.77
N ASP A 378 13.99 -33.04 22.41
CA ASP A 378 12.76 -33.44 23.16
C ASP A 378 12.41 -32.41 24.23
N ASP A 379 11.41 -31.57 23.95
CA ASP A 379 10.48 -31.10 24.97
C ASP A 379 9.20 -30.55 24.32
N SER A 380 8.17 -31.38 24.41
CA SER A 380 6.79 -31.11 24.11
C SER A 380 6.22 -30.02 25.02
N TRP A 381 5.68 -28.93 24.46
CA TRP A 381 4.72 -28.09 25.16
C TRP A 381 3.39 -28.04 24.41
N ILE A 382 2.47 -28.72 25.07
CA ILE A 382 1.04 -28.93 24.91
C ILE A 382 0.28 -27.74 24.32
N ASP A 383 -0.40 -28.07 23.22
CA ASP A 383 -1.56 -27.40 22.66
C ASP A 383 -2.80 -27.71 23.51
N SER A 384 -3.56 -26.69 23.93
CA SER A 384 -4.83 -26.86 24.63
C SER A 384 -5.63 -25.56 24.61
N ARG A 385 -6.60 -25.49 23.68
CA ARG A 385 -7.88 -24.72 23.68
C ARG A 385 -8.25 -24.40 22.21
N VAL A 386 -9.43 -24.69 21.65
CA VAL A 386 -10.80 -24.80 22.18
C VAL A 386 -11.63 -25.67 21.22
N GLN A 387 -12.44 -26.58 21.77
CA GLN A 387 -13.83 -26.80 21.35
C GLN A 387 -14.74 -26.18 22.42
#